data_AF-A0A9Q9BGX7-F1
#
_entry.id   AF-A0A9Q9BGX7-F1
#
_cell.length_a   1.000
_cell.length_b   1.000
_cell.length_c   1.000
_cell.angle_alpha   90.00
_cell.angle_beta   90.00
_cell.angle_gamma   90.00
#
_symmetry.space_group_name_H-M   'P 1'
#
loop_
_entity.id
_entity.type
_entity.pdbx_description
1 polymer ?
#
loop_
_entity_poly.entity_id
_entity_poly.type
_entity_poly.pdbx_seq_one_letter_code
_entity_poly.pdbx_strand_id
1 'polypeptide(L)'
;MYILIVFIIVFLLFAAFSFTFPGRRFLDSIRFFTEGKDRGFLFSNLLLLWRTANYVGLEDKTRLFWSVPALDECIRFIARQVENKLDADVSQKMQILLNKLYDYRTKIELEEVQKKRRIESTHEIYIGQICIIFVPRETTVYGKLMANTKNELVFALFDASAERAEKVNWQNKAVRVYFWKQNDAGYVFSSEAVKAKKMDDRIEIYVKHSKKIVRTQKRKSVRASCDIEGLMFPLRAGDPYNSVYETQGGVKSNVKDISEDGAMFFVRGKAAKGIRMKLQFKLKNTEIVMCGKIVRFIYDQPLNKSRVHFQCEFLDQKMKNVILSYIYNIATTDDNTEFINNILKEENNAHLGTGQEIKDGDFLEDGLPDGQMLYDFTEGKGAV
;
A
#
# COMPACT_ATOMS: atom_id res chain seq x y z
N MET A 1 -9.89 43.78 -39.25
CA MET A 1 -10.96 42.90 -39.75
C MET A 1 -10.41 41.60 -40.35
N TYR A 2 -9.49 41.64 -41.32
CA TYR A 2 -8.91 40.44 -41.94
C TYR A 2 -8.18 39.49 -40.99
N ILE A 3 -7.44 40.01 -40.01
CA ILE A 3 -6.76 39.19 -38.98
C ILE A 3 -7.78 38.37 -38.16
N LEU A 4 -8.89 39.00 -37.78
CA LEU A 4 -9.98 38.33 -37.04
C LEU A 4 -10.63 37.22 -37.89
N ILE A 5 -10.85 37.49 -39.18
CA ILE A 5 -11.40 36.52 -40.13
C ILE A 5 -10.46 35.31 -40.29
N VAL A 6 -9.15 35.55 -40.39
CA VAL A 6 -8.14 34.47 -40.44
C VAL A 6 -8.18 33.63 -39.16
N PHE A 7 -8.25 34.25 -37.98
CA PHE A 7 -8.38 33.51 -36.72
C PHE A 7 -9.66 32.68 -36.65
N ILE A 8 -10.80 33.21 -37.11
CA ILE A 8 -12.08 32.49 -37.16
C ILE A 8 -12.00 31.30 -38.11
N ILE A 9 -11.41 31.46 -39.30
CA ILE A 9 -11.25 30.37 -40.28
C ILE A 9 -10.33 29.28 -39.71
N VAL A 10 -9.20 29.66 -39.10
CA VAL A 10 -8.28 28.71 -38.46
C VAL A 10 -8.97 27.99 -37.29
N PHE A 11 -9.76 28.69 -36.49
CA PHE A 11 -10.53 28.10 -35.39
C PHE A 11 -11.58 27.11 -35.91
N LEU A 12 -12.33 27.45 -36.96
CA LEU A 12 -13.32 26.55 -37.56
C LEU A 12 -12.67 25.33 -38.21
N LEU A 13 -11.50 25.48 -38.84
CA LEU A 13 -10.72 24.36 -39.38
C LEU A 13 -10.20 23.45 -38.26
N PHE A 14 -9.72 24.03 -37.16
CA PHE A 14 -9.30 23.26 -35.98
C PHE A 14 -10.47 22.54 -35.31
N ALA A 15 -11.63 23.21 -35.20
CA ALA A 15 -12.86 22.62 -34.68
C ALA A 15 -13.33 21.47 -35.58
N ALA A 16 -13.38 21.66 -36.90
CA ALA A 16 -13.71 20.60 -37.85
C ALA A 16 -12.73 19.42 -37.76
N PHE A 17 -11.42 19.69 -37.64
CA PHE A 17 -10.41 18.66 -37.44
C PHE A 17 -10.65 17.88 -36.14
N SER A 18 -11.00 18.55 -35.04
CA SER A 18 -11.28 17.91 -33.75
C SER A 18 -12.43 16.89 -33.79
N PHE A 19 -13.40 17.05 -34.70
CA PHE A 19 -14.50 16.10 -34.87
C PHE A 19 -14.11 14.86 -35.68
N THR A 20 -13.00 14.92 -36.43
CA THR A 20 -12.48 13.77 -37.18
C THR A 20 -11.80 12.75 -36.26
N PHE A 21 -11.77 11.48 -36.66
CA PHE A 21 -11.06 10.41 -35.94
C PHE A 21 -9.57 10.74 -35.63
N PRO A 22 -8.75 11.23 -36.59
CA PRO A 22 -7.37 11.63 -36.28
C PRO A 22 -7.29 12.83 -35.33
N GLY A 23 -8.20 13.80 -35.45
CA GLY A 23 -8.23 14.96 -34.56
C GLY A 23 -8.59 14.60 -33.11
N ARG A 24 -9.56 13.71 -32.89
CA ARG A 24 -9.87 13.18 -31.54
C ARG A 24 -8.66 12.48 -30.93
N ARG A 25 -7.99 11.58 -31.66
CA ARG A 25 -6.78 10.90 -31.19
C ARG A 25 -5.65 11.86 -30.84
N PHE A 26 -5.48 12.93 -31.61
CA PHE A 26 -4.49 13.96 -31.32
C PHE A 26 -4.82 14.75 -30.05
N LEU A 27 -6.09 15.14 -29.86
CA LEU A 27 -6.55 15.79 -28.64
C LEU A 27 -6.41 14.88 -27.40
N ASP A 28 -6.74 13.60 -27.52
CA ASP A 28 -6.54 12.62 -26.45
C ASP A 28 -5.06 12.47 -26.08
N SER A 29 -4.18 12.52 -27.08
CA SER A 29 -2.73 12.53 -26.86
C SER A 29 -2.31 13.77 -26.08
N ILE A 30 -2.70 14.96 -26.54
CA ILE A 30 -2.40 16.21 -25.83
C ILE A 30 -2.90 16.14 -24.39
N ARG A 31 -4.16 15.75 -24.19
CA ARG A 31 -4.78 15.66 -22.86
C ARG A 31 -4.03 14.70 -21.95
N PHE A 32 -3.58 13.57 -22.47
CA PHE A 32 -2.77 12.60 -21.73
C PHE A 32 -1.42 13.19 -21.30
N PHE A 33 -0.71 13.86 -22.21
CA PHE A 33 0.59 14.46 -21.89
C PHE A 33 0.45 15.66 -20.93
N THR A 34 -0.61 16.46 -21.04
CA THR A 34 -0.87 17.57 -20.12
C THR A 34 -1.20 17.06 -18.73
N GLU A 35 -2.18 16.14 -18.61
CA GLU A 35 -2.57 15.57 -17.32
C GLU A 35 -1.38 14.86 -16.67
N GLY A 36 -0.65 14.06 -17.43
CA GLY A 36 0.52 13.35 -16.93
C GLY A 36 1.66 14.27 -16.47
N LYS A 37 1.88 15.40 -17.15
CA LYS A 37 2.84 16.42 -16.73
C LYS A 37 2.41 17.10 -15.44
N ASP A 38 1.13 17.41 -15.29
CA ASP A 38 0.56 17.98 -14.05
C ASP A 38 0.70 17.02 -12.86
N ARG A 39 0.72 15.71 -13.11
CA ARG A 39 1.00 14.67 -12.10
C ARG A 39 2.50 14.47 -11.82
N GLY A 40 3.39 15.17 -12.53
CA GLY A 40 4.84 15.17 -12.30
C GLY A 40 5.63 14.13 -13.10
N PHE A 41 5.03 13.51 -14.12
CA PHE A 41 5.76 12.59 -14.99
C PHE A 41 6.61 13.33 -16.03
N LEU A 42 7.80 12.79 -16.31
CA LEU A 42 8.65 13.26 -17.40
C LEU A 42 8.06 12.86 -18.76
N PHE A 43 8.33 13.65 -19.79
CA PHE A 43 7.85 13.37 -21.14
C PHE A 43 8.25 11.97 -21.66
N SER A 44 9.49 11.53 -21.40
CA SER A 44 9.97 10.20 -21.76
C SER A 44 9.13 9.07 -21.13
N ASN A 45 8.69 9.28 -19.89
CA ASN A 45 7.88 8.32 -19.16
C ASN A 45 6.44 8.33 -19.65
N LEU A 46 5.92 9.51 -19.98
CA LEU A 46 4.60 9.64 -20.59
C LEU A 46 4.55 8.97 -21.96
N LEU A 47 5.60 9.08 -22.76
CA LEU A 47 5.66 8.36 -24.04
C LEU A 47 5.62 6.84 -23.83
N LEU A 48 6.35 6.32 -22.84
CA LEU A 48 6.35 4.90 -22.51
C LEU A 48 4.99 4.46 -21.96
N LEU A 49 4.38 5.24 -21.06
CA LEU A 49 3.03 4.99 -20.53
C LEU A 49 1.97 5.03 -21.63
N TRP A 50 2.07 5.95 -22.58
CA TRP A 50 1.18 6.01 -23.72
C TRP A 50 1.27 4.73 -24.56
N ARG A 51 2.48 4.23 -24.83
CA ARG A 51 2.69 2.97 -25.54
C ARG A 51 2.14 1.78 -24.76
N THR A 52 2.40 1.72 -23.45
CA THR A 52 1.85 0.68 -22.57
C THR A 52 0.33 0.72 -22.53
N ALA A 53 -0.28 1.90 -22.43
CA ALA A 53 -1.74 2.06 -22.40
C ALA A 53 -2.40 1.61 -23.72
N ASN A 54 -1.73 1.85 -24.86
CA ASN A 54 -2.18 1.30 -26.14
C ASN A 54 -2.11 -0.22 -26.16
N TYR A 55 -1.01 -0.80 -25.66
CA TYR A 55 -0.81 -2.25 -25.61
C TYR A 55 -1.82 -2.95 -24.70
N VAL A 56 -2.11 -2.37 -23.54
CA VAL A 56 -3.10 -2.88 -22.57
C VAL A 56 -4.54 -2.69 -23.07
N GLY A 57 -4.76 -1.96 -24.18
CA GLY A 57 -6.09 -1.76 -24.74
C GLY A 57 -6.94 -0.74 -23.98
N LEU A 58 -6.32 0.21 -23.27
CA LEU A 58 -7.06 1.26 -22.57
C LEU A 58 -7.70 2.22 -23.60
N GLU A 59 -9.04 2.20 -23.67
CA GLU A 59 -9.85 3.08 -24.52
C GLU A 59 -9.53 4.56 -24.24
N ASP A 60 -9.74 5.00 -22.99
CA ASP A 60 -9.31 6.29 -22.48
C ASP A 60 -8.02 6.14 -21.66
N LYS A 61 -6.91 6.63 -22.22
CA LYS A 61 -5.58 6.53 -21.62
C LYS A 61 -5.40 7.47 -20.44
N THR A 62 -6.20 8.54 -20.36
CA THR A 62 -6.14 9.48 -19.23
C THR A 62 -6.62 8.82 -17.93
N ARG A 63 -7.36 7.70 -18.03
CA ARG A 63 -7.76 6.85 -16.89
C ARG A 63 -6.60 6.46 -15.99
N LEU A 64 -5.39 6.33 -16.54
CA LEU A 64 -4.19 6.03 -15.75
C LEU A 64 -3.93 7.05 -14.62
N PHE A 65 -4.41 8.28 -14.78
CA PHE A 65 -4.15 9.35 -13.81
C PHE A 65 -5.23 9.49 -12.75
N TRP A 66 -6.41 8.91 -12.95
CA TRP A 66 -7.56 9.09 -12.05
C TRP A 66 -8.26 7.79 -11.63
N SER A 67 -7.96 6.66 -12.27
CA SER A 67 -8.53 5.35 -11.98
C SER A 67 -7.46 4.42 -11.41
N VAL A 68 -7.59 4.06 -10.14
CA VAL A 68 -6.72 3.09 -9.45
C VAL A 68 -6.65 1.75 -10.21
N PRO A 69 -7.77 1.13 -10.65
CA PRO A 69 -7.71 -0.11 -11.40
C PRO A 69 -6.88 -0.04 -12.69
N ALA A 70 -7.01 1.05 -13.47
CA ALA A 70 -6.25 1.23 -14.70
C ALA A 70 -4.75 1.40 -14.42
N LEU A 71 -4.41 2.12 -13.34
CA LEU A 71 -3.04 2.27 -12.89
C LEU A 71 -2.44 0.92 -12.44
N ASP A 72 -3.17 0.16 -11.63
CA ASP A 72 -2.74 -1.15 -11.14
C ASP A 72 -2.52 -2.15 -12.28
N GLU A 73 -3.35 -2.11 -13.33
CA GLU A 73 -3.18 -2.92 -14.54
C GLU A 73 -1.92 -2.56 -15.32
N CYS A 74 -1.64 -1.25 -15.48
CA CYS A 74 -0.42 -0.77 -16.12
C CYS A 74 0.84 -1.16 -15.33
N ILE A 75 0.80 -1.04 -13.99
CA ILE A 75 1.86 -1.51 -13.11
C ILE A 75 2.09 -3.00 -13.30
N ARG A 76 1.02 -3.80 -13.30
CA ARG A 76 1.10 -5.26 -13.51
C ARG A 76 1.78 -5.61 -14.82
N PHE A 77 1.40 -4.93 -15.91
CA PHE A 77 2.01 -5.15 -17.22
C PHE A 77 3.51 -4.84 -17.19
N ILE A 78 3.91 -3.67 -16.70
CA ILE A 78 5.31 -3.25 -16.68
C ILE A 78 6.14 -4.13 -15.74
N ALA A 79 5.61 -4.52 -14.58
CA ALA A 79 6.28 -5.42 -13.65
C ALA A 79 6.65 -6.76 -14.30
N ARG A 80 5.73 -7.35 -15.07
CA ARG A 80 6.00 -8.59 -15.83
C ARG A 80 7.10 -8.42 -16.88
N GLN A 81 7.12 -7.28 -17.59
CA GLN A 81 8.16 -7.02 -18.59
C GLN A 81 9.55 -6.88 -17.96
N VAL A 82 9.63 -6.29 -16.76
CA VAL A 82 10.88 -6.20 -15.99
C VAL A 82 11.36 -7.60 -15.55
N GLU A 83 10.44 -8.48 -15.13
CA GLU A 83 10.77 -9.85 -14.71
C GLU A 83 11.26 -10.74 -15.86
N ASN A 84 10.72 -10.55 -17.07
CA ASN A 84 11.00 -11.38 -18.25
C ASN A 84 12.40 -11.17 -18.90
N LYS A 85 13.34 -10.50 -18.21
CA LYS A 85 14.74 -10.34 -18.63
C LYS A 85 14.92 -9.88 -20.09
N LEU A 86 14.27 -8.76 -20.44
CA LEU A 86 14.60 -8.00 -21.65
C LEU A 86 16.06 -7.50 -21.61
N ASP A 87 16.53 -6.96 -22.75
CA ASP A 87 17.81 -6.26 -22.84
C ASP A 87 18.07 -5.32 -21.65
N ALA A 88 19.32 -5.26 -21.19
CA ALA A 88 19.67 -4.65 -19.91
C ALA A 88 19.27 -3.16 -19.81
N ASP A 89 19.43 -2.40 -20.90
CA ASP A 89 19.06 -0.98 -20.96
C ASP A 89 17.53 -0.78 -20.92
N VAL A 90 16.79 -1.65 -21.63
CA VAL A 90 15.32 -1.63 -21.64
C VAL A 90 14.77 -1.98 -20.26
N SER A 91 15.32 -3.02 -19.63
CA SER A 91 14.92 -3.45 -18.28
C SER A 91 15.13 -2.33 -17.25
N GLN A 92 16.27 -1.62 -17.32
CA GLN A 92 16.53 -0.48 -16.44
C GLN A 92 15.52 0.66 -16.65
N LYS A 93 15.20 1.03 -17.89
CA LYS A 93 14.18 2.06 -18.19
C LYS A 93 12.80 1.67 -17.68
N MET A 94 12.40 0.41 -17.88
CA MET A 94 11.14 -0.11 -17.36
C MET A 94 11.11 -0.14 -15.83
N GLN A 95 12.22 -0.47 -15.18
CA GLN A 95 12.35 -0.43 -13.72
C GLN A 95 12.19 1.00 -13.17
N ILE A 96 12.77 1.99 -13.83
CA ILE A 96 12.60 3.41 -13.46
C ILE A 96 11.13 3.84 -13.61
N LEU A 97 10.46 3.41 -14.69
CA LEU A 97 9.04 3.70 -14.87
C LEU A 97 8.20 3.03 -13.79
N LEU A 98 8.45 1.74 -13.52
CA LEU A 98 7.75 0.96 -12.50
C LEU A 98 7.84 1.64 -11.13
N ASN A 99 9.03 2.10 -10.74
CA ASN A 99 9.24 2.84 -9.49
C ASN A 99 8.34 4.07 -9.42
N LYS A 100 8.31 4.87 -10.48
CA LYS A 100 7.49 6.09 -10.52
C LYS A 100 6.00 5.79 -10.49
N LEU A 101 5.56 4.67 -11.07
CA LEU A 101 4.16 4.26 -10.99
C LEU A 101 3.78 3.84 -9.57
N TYR A 102 4.64 3.11 -8.87
CA TYR A 102 4.41 2.83 -7.45
C TYR A 102 4.45 4.09 -6.58
N ASP A 103 5.37 5.02 -6.83
CA ASP A 103 5.42 6.30 -6.10
C ASP A 103 4.12 7.09 -6.32
N TYR A 104 3.62 7.12 -7.57
CA TYR A 104 2.34 7.75 -7.90
C TYR A 104 1.15 7.04 -7.24
N ARG A 105 1.11 5.70 -7.26
CA ARG A 105 0.09 4.89 -6.59
C ARG A 105 0.06 5.13 -5.09
N THR A 106 1.24 5.24 -4.47
CA THR A 106 1.43 5.58 -3.05
C THR A 106 0.89 6.97 -2.74
N LYS A 107 1.18 7.96 -3.59
CA LYS A 107 0.67 9.32 -3.44
C LYS A 107 -0.86 9.35 -3.47
N ILE A 108 -1.49 8.68 -4.44
CA ILE A 108 -2.96 8.60 -4.55
C ILE A 108 -3.56 8.00 -3.27
N GLU A 109 -3.02 6.87 -2.80
CA GLU A 109 -3.51 6.19 -1.60
C GLU A 109 -3.42 7.08 -0.35
N LEU A 110 -2.29 7.77 -0.17
CA LEU A 110 -2.08 8.66 0.96
C LEU A 110 -2.97 9.91 0.90
N GLU A 111 -3.23 10.45 -0.28
CA GLU A 111 -4.16 11.57 -0.48
C GLU A 111 -5.61 11.15 -0.18
N GLU A 112 -6.03 9.96 -0.60
CA GLU A 112 -7.36 9.43 -0.28
C GLU A 112 -7.55 9.26 1.24
N VAL A 113 -6.55 8.68 1.91
CA VAL A 113 -6.55 8.59 3.38
C VAL A 113 -6.59 9.98 4.04
N GLN A 114 -6.04 11.02 3.41
CA GLN A 114 -6.13 12.40 3.91
C GLN A 114 -7.52 13.03 3.74
N LYS A 115 -8.29 12.61 2.72
CA LYS A 115 -9.66 13.10 2.47
C LYS A 115 -10.71 12.50 3.40
N LYS A 116 -10.40 11.42 4.15
CA LYS A 116 -11.33 10.82 5.12
C LYS A 116 -11.78 11.84 6.18
N ARG A 117 -13.04 11.75 6.60
CA ARG A 117 -13.63 12.63 7.64
C ARG A 117 -12.73 12.65 8.87
N ARG A 118 -12.26 13.84 9.23
CA ARG A 118 -11.45 14.10 10.42
C ARG A 118 -12.33 14.18 11.68
N ILE A 119 -11.76 13.82 12.83
CA ILE A 119 -12.31 14.25 14.12
C ILE A 119 -12.07 15.75 14.26
N GLU A 120 -13.10 16.50 14.64
CA GLU A 120 -13.04 17.95 14.87
C GLU A 120 -13.08 18.30 16.35
N SER A 121 -13.55 17.38 17.18
CA SER A 121 -13.67 17.57 18.62
C SER A 121 -13.25 16.33 19.39
N THR A 122 -12.63 16.55 20.55
CA THR A 122 -12.36 15.48 21.52
C THR A 122 -13.61 14.71 21.99
N HIS A 123 -14.81 15.27 21.78
CA HIS A 123 -16.09 14.58 22.04
C HIS A 123 -16.33 13.39 21.10
N GLU A 124 -15.68 13.33 19.94
CA GLU A 124 -15.81 12.21 19.00
C GLU A 124 -14.82 11.06 19.29
N ILE A 125 -13.99 11.18 20.34
CA ILE A 125 -13.06 10.12 20.73
C ILE A 125 -13.85 8.97 21.38
N TYR A 126 -13.70 7.77 20.83
CA TYR A 126 -14.42 6.60 21.32
C TYR A 126 -13.87 6.12 22.68
N ILE A 127 -14.77 5.63 23.53
CA ILE A 127 -14.44 5.05 24.83
C ILE A 127 -13.64 3.75 24.62
N GLY A 128 -12.52 3.62 25.33
CA GLY A 128 -11.57 2.53 25.24
C GLY A 128 -10.34 2.86 24.39
N GLN A 129 -10.29 4.01 23.72
CA GLN A 129 -9.12 4.47 22.99
C GLN A 129 -7.90 4.56 23.92
N ILE A 130 -6.79 3.94 23.51
CA ILE A 130 -5.50 4.09 24.19
C ILE A 130 -4.84 5.38 23.69
N CYS A 131 -4.47 6.23 24.64
CA CYS A 131 -3.87 7.53 24.43
C CYS A 131 -2.51 7.62 25.15
N ILE A 132 -1.60 8.40 24.57
CA ILE A 132 -0.36 8.84 25.19
C ILE A 132 -0.59 10.25 25.70
N ILE A 133 -0.48 10.45 27.01
CA ILE A 133 -0.62 11.75 27.67
C ILE A 133 0.78 12.24 28.00
N PHE A 134 1.12 13.42 27.48
CA PHE A 134 2.39 14.08 27.65
C PHE A 134 2.22 15.34 28.50
N VAL A 135 2.94 15.39 29.61
CA VAL A 135 3.11 16.58 30.44
C VAL A 135 4.51 17.14 30.14
N PRO A 136 4.64 18.33 29.53
CA PRO A 136 5.93 18.88 29.13
C PRO A 136 6.94 18.89 30.27
N ARG A 137 8.14 18.34 30.01
CA ARG A 137 9.29 18.29 30.94
C ARG A 137 9.07 17.51 32.24
N GLU A 138 7.97 16.77 32.36
CA GLU A 138 7.66 16.02 33.58
C GLU A 138 7.44 14.54 33.33
N THR A 139 6.44 14.17 32.53
CA THR A 139 6.09 12.76 32.35
C THR A 139 5.43 12.45 31.01
N THR A 140 5.52 11.18 30.62
CA THR A 140 4.73 10.60 29.55
C THR A 140 4.09 9.32 30.07
N VAL A 141 2.77 9.23 29.98
CA VAL A 141 1.98 8.12 30.50
C VAL A 141 1.01 7.60 29.45
N TYR A 142 0.67 6.32 29.53
CA TYR A 142 -0.33 5.69 28.68
C TYR A 142 -1.64 5.58 29.47
N GLY A 143 -2.73 6.07 28.89
CA GLY A 143 -4.05 6.04 29.52
C GLY A 143 -5.11 5.51 28.55
N LYS A 144 -6.05 4.73 29.06
CA LYS A 144 -7.25 4.28 28.34
C LYS A 144 -8.40 5.26 28.63
N LEU A 145 -9.05 5.78 27.60
CA LEU A 145 -10.23 6.62 27.79
C LEU A 145 -11.38 5.77 28.36
N MET A 146 -11.83 6.02 29.58
CA MET A 146 -12.91 5.29 30.23
C MET A 146 -14.26 6.00 30.10
N ALA A 147 -14.25 7.33 30.06
CA ALA A 147 -15.45 8.13 29.86
C ALA A 147 -15.14 9.38 29.04
N ASN A 148 -16.09 9.75 28.19
CA ASN A 148 -16.11 10.97 27.41
C ASN A 148 -17.41 11.70 27.77
N THR A 149 -17.34 12.52 28.81
CA THR A 149 -18.53 13.19 29.38
C THR A 149 -18.80 14.50 28.63
N LYS A 150 -19.79 15.29 29.07
CA LYS A 150 -20.04 16.62 28.50
C LYS A 150 -18.89 17.61 28.76
N ASN A 151 -18.17 17.43 29.88
CA ASN A 151 -17.21 18.42 30.38
C ASN A 151 -15.77 17.94 30.32
N GLU A 152 -15.54 16.64 30.51
CA GLU A 152 -14.22 16.05 30.73
C GLU A 152 -14.06 14.67 30.08
N LEU A 153 -12.84 14.41 29.62
CA LEU A 153 -12.32 13.09 29.28
C LEU A 153 -11.71 12.46 30.53
N VAL A 154 -12.03 11.19 30.81
CA VAL A 154 -11.48 10.44 31.96
C VAL A 154 -10.57 9.33 31.45
N PHE A 155 -9.28 9.43 31.75
CA PHE A 155 -8.27 8.44 31.37
C PHE A 155 -7.87 7.58 32.57
N ALA A 156 -7.99 6.26 32.44
CA ALA A 156 -7.45 5.31 33.41
C ALA A 156 -6.01 4.90 33.03
N LEU A 157 -5.10 4.99 34.00
CA LEU A 157 -3.71 4.61 33.89
C LEU A 157 -3.45 3.42 34.80
N PHE A 158 -2.70 2.44 34.30
CA PHE A 158 -2.36 1.20 35.01
C PHE A 158 -0.84 1.05 35.12
N ASP A 159 -0.40 0.18 36.03
CA ASP A 159 0.99 -0.26 36.23
C ASP A 159 1.99 0.91 36.27
N ALA A 160 3.11 0.80 35.54
CA ALA A 160 4.15 1.81 35.45
C ALA A 160 3.65 3.20 34.98
N SER A 161 2.52 3.28 34.27
CA SER A 161 1.92 4.58 33.94
C SER A 161 1.21 5.20 35.13
N ALA A 162 0.55 4.40 35.96
CA ALA A 162 -0.02 4.85 37.24
C ALA A 162 1.11 5.30 38.18
N GLU A 163 2.15 4.50 38.39
CA GLU A 163 3.30 4.86 39.26
C GLU A 163 3.96 6.19 38.85
N ARG A 164 4.12 6.43 37.54
CA ARG A 164 4.64 7.71 37.04
C ARG A 164 3.66 8.87 37.23
N ALA A 165 2.36 8.61 37.18
CA ALA A 165 1.35 9.63 37.37
C ALA A 165 1.19 10.04 38.84
N GLU A 166 1.46 9.16 39.81
CA GLU A 166 1.45 9.52 41.25
C GLU A 166 2.43 10.63 41.60
N LYS A 167 3.55 10.69 40.89
CA LYS A 167 4.64 11.65 41.14
C LYS A 167 4.35 13.05 40.57
N VAL A 168 3.20 13.24 39.92
CA VAL A 168 2.85 14.46 39.20
C VAL A 168 1.65 15.12 39.86
N ASN A 169 1.75 16.41 40.17
CA ASN A 169 0.59 17.22 40.49
C ASN A 169 -0.18 17.52 39.21
N TRP A 170 -1.33 16.89 38.97
CA TRP A 170 -2.06 17.03 37.70
C TRP A 170 -2.93 18.29 37.60
N GLN A 171 -3.21 18.95 38.72
CA GLN A 171 -4.17 20.04 38.75
C GLN A 171 -3.69 21.21 37.89
N ASN A 172 -4.55 21.64 36.97
CA ASN A 172 -4.34 22.74 36.02
C ASN A 172 -3.09 22.58 35.14
N LYS A 173 -2.61 21.36 34.91
CA LYS A 173 -1.43 21.14 34.06
C LYS A 173 -1.78 21.09 32.59
N ALA A 174 -1.01 21.82 31.78
CA ALA A 174 -1.07 21.71 30.34
C ALA A 174 -0.66 20.30 29.90
N VAL A 175 -1.55 19.62 29.19
CA VAL A 175 -1.33 18.27 28.66
C VAL A 175 -1.43 18.28 27.15
N ARG A 176 -0.60 17.46 26.51
CA ARG A 176 -0.77 17.09 25.11
C ARG A 176 -1.13 15.62 25.05
N VAL A 177 -2.22 15.31 24.37
CA VAL A 177 -2.72 13.94 24.24
C VAL A 177 -2.58 13.51 22.80
N TYR A 178 -1.96 12.36 22.58
CA TYR A 178 -1.81 11.71 21.29
C TYR A 178 -2.54 10.38 21.29
N PHE A 179 -3.27 10.07 20.21
CA PHE A 179 -3.84 8.74 20.03
C PHE A 179 -3.85 8.36 18.55
N TRP A 180 -3.89 7.06 18.29
CA TRP A 180 -4.05 6.53 16.93
C TRP A 180 -5.48 6.06 16.76
N LYS A 181 -6.23 6.70 15.86
CA LYS A 181 -7.58 6.24 15.49
C LYS A 181 -7.45 5.09 14.49
N GLN A 182 -8.14 3.99 14.77
CA GLN A 182 -8.18 2.83 13.87
C GLN A 182 -8.69 3.25 12.48
N ASN A 183 -8.07 2.70 11.43
CA ASN A 183 -8.39 2.94 10.02
C ASN A 183 -8.31 4.41 9.55
N ASP A 184 -7.61 5.26 10.31
CA ASP A 184 -7.45 6.68 10.02
C ASP A 184 -5.99 7.11 10.24
N ALA A 185 -5.73 7.95 11.25
CA ALA A 185 -4.42 8.53 11.50
C ALA A 185 -4.18 8.77 12.99
N GLY A 186 -2.98 9.27 13.31
CA GLY A 186 -2.70 9.83 14.62
C GLY A 186 -3.43 11.16 14.79
N TYR A 187 -3.90 11.44 15.99
CA TYR A 187 -4.47 12.72 16.37
C TYR A 187 -3.74 13.26 17.59
N VAL A 188 -3.54 14.57 17.63
CA VAL A 188 -2.99 15.28 18.78
C VAL A 188 -3.91 16.41 19.17
N PHE A 189 -4.15 16.60 20.46
CA PHE A 189 -4.75 17.82 20.97
C PHE A 189 -4.00 18.30 22.21
N SER A 190 -4.08 19.59 22.46
CA SER A 190 -3.61 20.19 23.71
C SER A 190 -4.82 20.56 24.54
N SER A 191 -4.74 20.30 25.85
CA SER A 191 -5.77 20.61 26.83
C SER A 191 -5.13 20.78 28.21
N GLU A 192 -5.95 20.76 29.25
CA GLU A 192 -5.55 20.91 30.65
C GLU A 192 -6.08 19.73 31.46
N ALA A 193 -5.23 19.16 32.30
CA ALA A 193 -5.63 18.20 33.32
C ALA A 193 -6.26 18.95 34.49
N VAL A 194 -7.47 18.55 34.87
CA VAL A 194 -8.25 19.17 35.94
C VAL A 194 -7.84 18.58 37.28
N LYS A 195 -7.78 17.26 37.36
CA LYS A 195 -7.47 16.51 38.58
C LYS A 195 -7.02 15.10 38.25
N ALA A 196 -6.39 14.46 39.22
CA ALA A 196 -6.18 13.02 39.24
C ALA A 196 -6.84 12.42 40.47
N LYS A 197 -7.39 11.21 40.34
CA LYS A 197 -7.98 10.44 41.43
C LYS A 197 -7.32 9.08 41.47
N LYS A 198 -6.77 8.72 42.63
CA LYS A 198 -6.27 7.36 42.88
C LYS A 198 -7.45 6.45 43.19
N MET A 199 -7.48 5.31 42.51
CA MET A 199 -8.36 4.18 42.77
C MET A 199 -7.48 2.98 43.17
N ASP A 200 -8.06 1.89 43.64
CA ASP A 200 -7.31 0.76 44.18
C ASP A 200 -6.31 0.14 43.17
N ASP A 201 -6.70 0.03 41.89
CA ASP A 201 -5.92 -0.64 40.84
C ASP A 201 -5.39 0.32 39.76
N ARG A 202 -5.70 1.62 39.85
CA ARG A 202 -5.42 2.58 38.76
C ARG A 202 -5.45 4.02 39.22
N ILE A 203 -5.01 4.91 38.33
CA ILE A 203 -5.18 6.36 38.49
C ILE A 203 -6.03 6.89 37.37
N GLU A 204 -7.05 7.67 37.72
CA GLU A 204 -7.92 8.36 36.78
C GLU A 204 -7.50 9.82 36.64
N ILE A 205 -7.20 10.25 35.42
CA ILE A 205 -6.86 11.63 35.09
C ILE A 205 -8.01 12.25 34.31
N TYR A 206 -8.49 13.39 34.77
CA TYR A 206 -9.56 14.14 34.15
C TYR A 206 -8.97 15.26 33.31
N VAL A 207 -9.32 15.32 32.03
CA VAL A 207 -8.77 16.27 31.06
C VAL A 207 -9.93 17.03 30.41
N LYS A 208 -9.84 18.36 30.32
CA LYS A 208 -10.87 19.17 29.67
C LYS A 208 -10.99 18.82 28.18
N HIS A 209 -12.17 19.04 27.61
CA HIS A 209 -12.33 18.95 26.17
C HIS A 209 -11.53 20.02 25.42
N SER A 210 -11.09 19.66 24.23
CA SER A 210 -10.50 20.56 23.25
C SER A 210 -11.22 20.42 21.91
N LYS A 211 -11.44 21.57 21.25
CA LYS A 211 -11.82 21.67 19.82
C LYS A 211 -10.60 21.84 18.91
N LYS A 212 -9.40 22.01 19.50
CA LYS A 212 -8.14 22.17 18.77
C LYS A 212 -7.45 20.80 18.66
N ILE A 213 -8.10 19.89 17.93
CA ILE A 213 -7.55 18.59 17.61
C ILE A 213 -6.93 18.63 16.20
N VAL A 214 -5.70 18.16 16.10
CA VAL A 214 -4.92 18.14 14.87
C VAL A 214 -4.72 16.71 14.46
N ARG A 215 -5.23 16.35 13.28
CA ARG A 215 -4.90 15.09 12.63
C ARG A 215 -3.45 15.12 12.18
N THR A 216 -2.65 14.18 12.64
CA THR A 216 -1.26 13.98 12.25
C THR A 216 -1.15 12.70 11.42
N GLN A 217 -1.23 12.83 10.09
CA GLN A 217 -0.83 11.74 9.21
C GLN A 217 0.66 11.87 8.89
N LYS A 218 1.47 11.02 9.53
CA LYS A 218 2.94 11.04 9.39
C LYS A 218 3.48 9.96 8.46
N ARG A 219 2.62 9.04 8.00
CA ARG A 219 3.05 7.93 7.15
C ARG A 219 3.40 8.46 5.76
N LYS A 220 4.60 8.11 5.30
CA LYS A 220 5.08 8.35 3.93
C LYS A 220 4.92 7.13 3.02
N SER A 221 4.61 5.98 3.62
CA SER A 221 4.40 4.70 2.99
C SER A 221 3.04 4.11 3.34
N VAL A 222 2.50 3.32 2.41
CA VAL A 222 1.31 2.51 2.62
C VAL A 222 1.71 1.21 3.29
N ARG A 223 0.84 0.68 4.15
CA ARG A 223 1.10 -0.53 4.92
C ARG A 223 0.02 -1.57 4.67
N ALA A 224 0.43 -2.82 4.53
CA ALA A 224 -0.47 -3.96 4.43
C ALA A 224 -0.35 -4.85 5.67
N SER A 225 -1.51 -5.23 6.22
CA SER A 225 -1.58 -6.26 7.26
C SER A 225 -1.19 -7.61 6.64
N CYS A 226 -0.43 -8.41 7.38
CA CYS A 226 0.01 -9.73 6.95
C CYS A 226 0.14 -10.67 8.15
N ASP A 227 0.44 -11.94 7.89
CA ASP A 227 0.84 -12.90 8.92
C ASP A 227 1.91 -13.82 8.34
N ILE A 228 3.16 -13.37 8.40
CA ILE A 228 4.29 -14.01 7.71
C ILE A 228 5.34 -14.41 8.74
N GLU A 229 5.80 -15.65 8.68
CA GLU A 229 6.95 -16.09 9.46
C GLU A 229 8.24 -15.46 8.92
N GLY A 230 9.07 -14.95 9.83
CA GLY A 230 10.32 -14.32 9.48
C GLY A 230 11.42 -14.58 10.49
N LEU A 231 12.64 -14.23 10.12
CA LEU A 231 13.83 -14.30 10.95
C LEU A 231 14.45 -12.92 11.12
N MET A 232 14.85 -12.61 12.34
CA MET A 232 15.59 -11.40 12.68
C MET A 232 17.06 -11.76 12.91
N PHE A 233 17.96 -11.02 12.27
CA PHE A 233 19.40 -11.11 12.48
C PHE A 233 19.94 -9.78 12.99
N PRO A 234 20.25 -9.66 14.30
CA PRO A 234 20.92 -8.47 14.82
C PRO A 234 22.27 -8.25 14.13
N LEU A 235 22.54 -7.01 13.76
CA LEU A 235 23.79 -6.59 13.14
C LEU A 235 24.66 -5.85 14.16
N ARG A 236 25.96 -6.10 14.10
CA ARG A 236 26.95 -5.41 14.93
C ARG A 236 27.19 -3.99 14.40
N ALA A 237 27.82 -3.16 15.23
CA ALA A 237 28.29 -1.86 14.79
C ALA A 237 29.33 -2.04 13.67
N GLY A 238 29.15 -1.33 12.55
CA GLY A 238 30.02 -1.43 11.37
C GLY A 238 29.56 -2.43 10.31
N ASP A 239 28.70 -3.40 10.63
CA ASP A 239 28.22 -4.37 9.63
C ASP A 239 27.45 -3.65 8.51
N PRO A 240 27.74 -3.94 7.22
CA PRO A 240 27.06 -3.32 6.10
C PRO A 240 25.64 -3.85 5.95
N TYR A 241 24.75 -3.00 5.45
CA TYR A 241 23.47 -3.47 4.93
C TYR A 241 23.68 -4.10 3.56
N ASN A 242 23.04 -5.25 3.33
CA ASN A 242 23.06 -5.95 2.06
C ASN A 242 21.78 -6.79 1.90
N SER A 243 21.55 -7.27 0.68
CA SER A 243 20.37 -8.06 0.30
C SER A 243 20.60 -9.58 0.40
N VAL A 244 21.70 -10.02 1.01
CA VAL A 244 22.01 -11.45 1.15
C VAL A 244 21.09 -12.09 2.19
N TYR A 245 20.39 -13.13 1.76
CA TYR A 245 19.52 -13.94 2.61
C TYR A 245 20.37 -14.89 3.47
N GLU A 246 20.13 -14.90 4.78
CA GLU A 246 20.92 -15.69 5.72
C GLU A 246 20.26 -17.07 5.88
N THR A 247 21.04 -18.14 5.78
CA THR A 247 20.51 -19.51 5.83
C THR A 247 20.67 -20.17 7.20
N GLN A 248 21.45 -19.57 8.10
CA GLN A 248 21.76 -20.14 9.42
C GLN A 248 21.57 -19.12 10.54
N GLY A 249 20.92 -19.55 11.61
CA GLY A 249 20.67 -18.75 12.81
C GLY A 249 19.43 -17.86 12.70
N GLY A 250 19.47 -16.72 13.39
CA GLY A 250 18.37 -15.77 13.44
C GLY A 250 17.35 -16.06 14.54
N VAL A 251 16.62 -15.03 14.92
CA VAL A 251 15.57 -15.09 15.94
C VAL A 251 14.23 -15.16 15.23
N LYS A 252 13.42 -16.18 15.55
CA LYS A 252 12.06 -16.32 15.02
C LYS A 252 11.22 -15.09 15.31
N SER A 253 10.57 -14.59 14.28
CA SER A 253 9.67 -13.45 14.33
C SER A 253 8.43 -13.73 13.49
N ASN A 254 7.37 -12.97 13.76
CA ASN A 254 6.13 -13.07 13.02
C ASN A 254 5.71 -11.67 12.59
N VAL A 255 5.81 -11.41 11.29
CA VAL A 255 5.53 -10.13 10.66
C VAL A 255 4.04 -9.96 10.49
N LYS A 256 3.52 -8.83 10.98
CA LYS A 256 2.08 -8.54 11.04
C LYS A 256 1.65 -7.35 10.18
N ASP A 257 2.59 -6.49 9.82
CA ASP A 257 2.36 -5.33 8.94
C ASP A 257 3.67 -5.04 8.21
N ILE A 258 3.59 -4.79 6.90
CA ILE A 258 4.74 -4.42 6.05
C ILE A 258 4.46 -3.18 5.22
N SER A 259 5.53 -2.42 4.97
CA SER A 259 5.65 -1.33 4.00
C SER A 259 7.04 -1.38 3.37
N GLU A 260 7.26 -0.62 2.31
CA GLU A 260 8.59 -0.38 1.72
C GLU A 260 9.56 0.29 2.71
N ASP A 261 9.05 1.07 3.67
CA ASP A 261 9.84 1.81 4.67
C ASP A 261 10.01 1.06 6.01
N GLY A 262 9.46 -0.15 6.16
CA GLY A 262 9.58 -0.92 7.40
C GLY A 262 8.43 -1.86 7.68
N ALA A 263 8.43 -2.42 8.88
CA ALA A 263 7.51 -3.48 9.27
C ALA A 263 7.14 -3.40 10.76
N MET A 264 6.05 -4.06 11.13
CA MET A 264 5.74 -4.42 12.51
C MET A 264 5.72 -5.94 12.63
N PHE A 265 6.42 -6.46 13.62
CA PHE A 265 6.50 -7.89 13.87
C PHE A 265 6.54 -8.17 15.36
N PHE A 266 6.27 -9.42 15.71
CA PHE A 266 6.48 -9.92 17.05
C PHE A 266 7.74 -10.78 17.14
N VAL A 267 8.41 -10.70 18.29
CA VAL A 267 9.56 -11.54 18.64
C VAL A 267 9.46 -11.96 20.11
N ARG A 268 9.97 -13.14 20.46
CA ARG A 268 10.05 -13.55 21.88
C ARG A 268 11.16 -12.76 22.59
N GLY A 269 10.98 -12.53 23.88
CA GLY A 269 11.90 -11.74 24.68
C GLY A 269 11.67 -10.24 24.57
N LYS A 270 12.51 -9.49 25.30
CA LYS A 270 12.48 -8.04 25.36
C LYS A 270 13.36 -7.44 24.26
N ALA A 271 12.75 -6.70 23.34
CA ALA A 271 13.46 -5.95 22.32
C ALA A 271 14.15 -4.70 22.91
N ALA A 272 15.05 -4.09 22.15
CA ALA A 272 15.69 -2.83 22.50
C ALA A 272 15.63 -1.86 21.32
N LYS A 273 15.46 -0.57 21.63
CA LYS A 273 15.45 0.50 20.62
C LYS A 273 16.86 0.72 20.07
N GLY A 274 16.97 1.01 18.78
CA GLY A 274 18.23 1.34 18.10
C GLY A 274 19.02 0.15 17.59
N ILE A 275 18.61 -1.09 17.91
CA ILE A 275 19.26 -2.29 17.39
C ILE A 275 19.13 -2.33 15.88
N ARG A 276 20.28 -2.39 15.19
CA ARG A 276 20.37 -2.63 13.75
C ARG A 276 20.16 -4.10 13.46
N MET A 277 19.47 -4.43 12.38
CA MET A 277 19.17 -5.82 12.02
C MET A 277 18.80 -6.01 10.56
N LYS A 278 18.89 -7.25 10.12
CA LYS A 278 18.15 -7.78 8.97
C LYS A 278 16.86 -8.42 9.46
N LEU A 279 15.74 -8.08 8.84
CA LEU A 279 14.49 -8.80 8.92
C LEU A 279 14.31 -9.57 7.61
N GLN A 280 14.20 -10.88 7.70
CA GLN A 280 14.10 -11.79 6.56
C GLN A 280 12.79 -12.56 6.60
N PHE A 281 12.14 -12.68 5.46
CA PHE A 281 10.92 -13.47 5.32
C PHE A 281 10.72 -13.83 3.85
N LYS A 282 9.84 -14.80 3.60
CA LYS A 282 9.41 -15.13 2.24
C LYS A 282 8.07 -14.44 1.98
N LEU A 283 7.99 -13.74 0.87
CA LEU A 283 6.76 -13.14 0.38
C LEU A 283 6.48 -13.71 -1.00
N LYS A 284 5.39 -14.49 -1.11
CA LYS A 284 5.18 -15.41 -2.24
C LYS A 284 6.40 -16.33 -2.38
N ASN A 285 7.03 -16.36 -3.56
CA ASN A 285 8.26 -17.12 -3.83
C ASN A 285 9.54 -16.27 -3.81
N THR A 286 9.50 -15.06 -3.24
CA THR A 286 10.68 -14.19 -3.15
C THR A 286 11.18 -14.10 -1.71
N GLU A 287 12.47 -14.32 -1.55
CA GLU A 287 13.22 -14.06 -0.32
C GLU A 287 13.44 -12.55 -0.16
N ILE A 288 12.86 -11.99 0.90
CA ILE A 288 12.93 -10.57 1.21
C ILE A 288 13.91 -10.37 2.36
N VAL A 289 14.83 -9.40 2.19
CA VAL A 289 15.79 -8.98 3.21
C VAL A 289 15.63 -7.47 3.43
N MET A 290 15.00 -7.08 4.53
CA MET A 290 14.90 -5.69 4.94
C MET A 290 15.98 -5.38 5.97
N CYS A 291 16.86 -4.43 5.68
CA CYS A 291 17.87 -3.97 6.63
C CYS A 291 17.43 -2.64 7.27
N GLY A 292 17.69 -2.47 8.56
CA GLY A 292 17.28 -1.25 9.26
C GLY A 292 17.44 -1.34 10.77
N LYS A 293 16.57 -0.65 11.52
CA LYS A 293 16.66 -0.55 12.98
C LYS A 293 15.32 -0.58 13.70
N ILE A 294 15.33 -1.03 14.96
CA ILE A 294 14.18 -0.93 15.85
C ILE A 294 13.97 0.53 16.28
N VAL A 295 12.84 1.11 15.92
CA VAL A 295 12.49 2.50 16.32
C VAL A 295 11.60 2.56 17.56
N ARG A 296 10.80 1.52 17.80
CA ARG A 296 9.91 1.40 18.97
C ARG A 296 9.62 -0.06 19.25
N PHE A 297 9.36 -0.40 20.50
CA PHE A 297 8.78 -1.69 20.88
C PHE A 297 7.83 -1.53 22.06
N ILE A 298 6.94 -2.49 22.23
CA ILE A 298 6.09 -2.68 23.41
C ILE A 298 6.33 -4.11 23.88
N TYR A 299 6.81 -4.28 25.12
CA TYR A 299 7.06 -5.59 25.70
C TYR A 299 5.87 -6.03 26.55
N ASP A 300 5.35 -7.20 26.24
CA ASP A 300 4.33 -7.90 27.00
C ASP A 300 5.04 -8.91 27.91
N GLN A 301 5.08 -8.60 29.21
CA GLN A 301 5.80 -9.40 30.21
C GLN A 301 5.13 -10.76 30.48
N PRO A 302 3.79 -10.86 30.65
CA PRO A 302 3.10 -12.14 30.73
C PRO A 302 3.38 -13.08 29.55
N LEU A 303 3.36 -12.55 28.32
CA LEU A 303 3.59 -13.36 27.11
C LEU A 303 5.07 -13.51 26.74
N ASN A 304 5.97 -12.84 27.46
CA ASN A 304 7.39 -12.70 27.14
C ASN A 304 7.62 -12.40 25.64
N LYS A 305 6.90 -11.40 25.13
CA LYS A 305 6.82 -11.10 23.70
C LYS A 305 6.89 -9.60 23.45
N SER A 306 7.73 -9.19 22.51
CA SER A 306 7.81 -7.79 22.09
C SER A 306 7.06 -7.59 20.78
N ARG A 307 6.17 -6.59 20.74
CA ARG A 307 5.71 -5.98 19.50
C ARG A 307 6.75 -4.95 19.07
N VAL A 308 7.38 -5.17 17.93
CA VAL A 308 8.50 -4.36 17.44
C VAL A 308 8.04 -3.56 16.23
N HIS A 309 8.35 -2.27 16.23
CA HIS A 309 8.27 -1.41 15.06
C HIS A 309 9.68 -1.20 14.51
N PHE A 310 9.87 -1.65 13.28
CA PHE A 310 11.13 -1.62 12.57
C PHE A 310 11.04 -0.61 11.42
N GLN A 311 12.07 0.22 11.30
CA GLN A 311 12.26 1.13 10.18
C GLN A 311 13.31 0.53 9.26
N CYS A 312 12.95 0.35 7.99
CA CYS A 312 13.88 -0.06 6.96
C CYS A 312 14.74 1.13 6.53
N GLU A 313 16.04 0.90 6.42
CA GLU A 313 17.03 1.86 5.95
C GLU A 313 17.68 1.39 4.64
N PHE A 314 17.56 0.10 4.33
CA PHE A 314 18.02 -0.49 3.07
C PHE A 314 17.10 -1.65 2.65
N LEU A 315 16.63 -1.57 1.40
CA LEU A 315 15.82 -2.58 0.74
C LEU A 315 16.19 -2.58 -0.75
N ASP A 316 16.52 -3.75 -1.29
CA ASP A 316 16.82 -3.88 -2.71
C ASP A 316 15.60 -3.55 -3.58
N GLN A 317 15.82 -3.00 -4.77
CA GLN A 317 14.74 -2.53 -5.63
C GLN A 317 13.79 -3.66 -6.06
N LYS A 318 14.31 -4.86 -6.34
CA LYS A 318 13.46 -6.01 -6.69
C LYS A 318 12.56 -6.39 -5.52
N MET A 319 13.13 -6.46 -4.32
CA MET A 319 12.40 -6.77 -3.09
C MET A 319 11.36 -5.68 -2.78
N LYS A 320 11.70 -4.40 -2.99
CA LYS A 320 10.78 -3.26 -2.86
C LYS A 320 9.56 -3.41 -3.78
N ASN A 321 9.77 -3.77 -5.04
CA ASN A 321 8.65 -3.97 -5.98
C ASN A 321 7.75 -5.13 -5.57
N VAL A 322 8.32 -6.22 -5.04
CA VAL A 322 7.53 -7.36 -4.55
C VAL A 322 6.67 -6.95 -3.35
N ILE A 323 7.24 -6.19 -2.40
CA ILE A 323 6.48 -5.65 -1.27
C ILE A 323 5.37 -4.71 -1.76
N LEU A 324 5.66 -3.77 -2.66
CA LEU A 324 4.66 -2.83 -3.18
C LEU A 324 3.56 -3.53 -3.98
N SER A 325 3.92 -4.55 -4.77
CA SER A 325 2.94 -5.40 -5.46
C SER A 325 2.02 -6.10 -4.47
N TYR A 326 2.55 -6.62 -3.36
CA TYR A 326 1.75 -7.21 -2.31
C TYR A 326 0.83 -6.18 -1.64
N ILE A 327 1.35 -5.00 -1.29
CA ILE A 327 0.59 -3.94 -0.61
C ILE A 327 -0.62 -3.49 -1.43
N TYR A 328 -0.43 -3.33 -2.73
CA TYR A 328 -1.49 -2.90 -3.65
C TYR A 328 -2.29 -4.05 -4.25
N ASN A 329 -2.05 -5.30 -3.81
CA ASN A 329 -2.68 -6.49 -4.34
C ASN A 329 -2.55 -6.62 -5.88
N ILE A 330 -1.40 -6.25 -6.41
CA ILE A 330 -1.07 -6.36 -7.83
C ILE A 330 -0.50 -7.77 -8.04
N ALA A 331 -1.33 -8.69 -8.51
CA ALA A 331 -0.92 -10.05 -8.83
C ALA A 331 0.10 -10.06 -9.98
N THR A 332 1.37 -10.30 -9.66
CA THR A 332 2.46 -10.37 -10.64
C THR A 332 2.63 -11.76 -11.25
N THR A 333 2.24 -12.82 -10.55
CA THR A 333 2.41 -14.21 -11.00
C THR A 333 1.31 -15.10 -10.43
N ASP A 334 0.74 -15.95 -11.30
CA ASP A 334 -0.12 -17.14 -11.08
C ASP A 334 -1.65 -17.07 -11.23
N ASP A 335 -2.35 -15.94 -11.05
CA ASP A 335 -3.84 -15.98 -11.10
C ASP A 335 -4.49 -15.79 -12.48
N ASN A 336 -3.72 -15.53 -13.55
CA ASN A 336 -4.28 -15.14 -14.86
C ASN A 336 -3.69 -15.92 -16.06
N THR A 337 -3.16 -17.12 -15.85
CA THR A 337 -2.74 -17.99 -16.95
C THR A 337 -3.93 -18.34 -17.85
N GLU A 338 -5.13 -18.44 -17.26
CA GLU A 338 -6.39 -18.70 -17.98
C GLU A 338 -6.83 -17.53 -18.87
N PHE A 339 -6.71 -16.29 -18.37
CA PHE A 339 -7.02 -15.08 -19.13
C PHE A 339 -6.10 -14.90 -20.34
N ILE A 340 -4.80 -15.17 -20.18
CA ILE A 340 -3.83 -15.08 -21.27
C ILE A 340 -3.98 -16.23 -22.27
N ASN A 341 -4.29 -17.45 -21.82
CA ASN A 341 -4.56 -18.56 -22.73
C ASN A 341 -5.81 -18.31 -23.59
N ASN A 342 -6.81 -17.59 -23.08
CA ASN A 342 -7.98 -17.20 -23.86
C ASN A 342 -7.65 -16.13 -24.90
N ILE A 343 -6.87 -15.10 -24.55
CA ILE A 343 -6.44 -14.05 -25.49
C ILE A 343 -5.53 -14.62 -26.60
N LEU A 344 -4.57 -15.49 -26.25
CA LEU A 344 -3.67 -16.10 -27.24
C LEU A 344 -4.39 -17.09 -28.17
N LYS A 345 -5.47 -17.74 -27.70
CA LYS A 345 -6.33 -18.58 -28.54
C LYS A 345 -7.19 -17.75 -29.51
N GLU A 346 -7.67 -16.59 -29.08
CA GLU A 346 -8.41 -15.67 -29.93
C GLU A 346 -7.53 -15.07 -31.05
N GLU A 347 -6.26 -14.71 -30.75
CA GLU A 347 -5.32 -14.21 -31.75
C GLU A 347 -4.88 -15.27 -32.77
N ASN A 348 -4.68 -16.52 -32.33
CA ASN A 348 -4.34 -17.62 -33.24
C ASN A 348 -5.51 -18.01 -34.16
N ASN A 349 -6.75 -17.95 -33.68
CA ASN A 349 -7.93 -18.21 -34.50
C ASN A 349 -8.22 -17.05 -35.49
N ALA A 350 -7.85 -15.81 -35.16
CA ALA A 350 -7.96 -14.67 -36.07
C ALA A 350 -6.94 -14.72 -37.23
N HIS A 351 -5.79 -15.36 -37.03
CA HIS A 351 -4.75 -15.51 -38.06
C HIS A 351 -4.93 -16.70 -39.02
N LEU A 352 -5.86 -17.62 -38.72
CA LEU A 352 -6.21 -18.76 -39.59
C LEU A 352 -7.43 -18.49 -40.50
N GLY A 353 -8.09 -17.33 -40.36
CA GLY A 353 -9.33 -16.99 -41.08
C GLY A 353 -9.17 -16.15 -42.35
N THR A 354 -7.96 -15.79 -42.77
CA THR A 354 -7.73 -14.95 -43.96
C THR A 354 -6.72 -15.57 -44.93
N GLY A 355 -7.19 -16.59 -45.66
CA GLY A 355 -6.43 -17.23 -46.73
C GLY A 355 -7.29 -18.24 -47.48
N GLN A 356 -8.27 -17.78 -48.25
CA GLN A 356 -8.95 -18.62 -49.23
C GLN A 356 -8.03 -18.87 -50.44
N GLU A 357 -7.67 -20.12 -50.70
CA GLU A 357 -7.54 -20.62 -52.07
C GLU A 357 -8.58 -21.73 -52.27
N ILE A 358 -9.56 -21.42 -53.12
CA ILE A 358 -10.46 -22.39 -53.73
C ILE A 358 -9.64 -23.13 -54.79
N LYS A 359 -9.51 -24.46 -54.67
CA LYS A 359 -9.23 -25.35 -55.81
C LYS A 359 -10.12 -26.59 -55.69
N ASP A 360 -10.91 -26.78 -56.73
CA ASP A 360 -11.76 -27.94 -56.99
C ASP A 360 -10.93 -29.23 -57.20
N GLY A 361 -11.50 -30.37 -56.80
CA GLY A 361 -11.13 -31.69 -57.33
C GLY A 361 -11.06 -32.83 -56.31
N ASP A 362 -12.17 -33.58 -56.19
CA ASP A 362 -12.39 -35.01 -55.87
C ASP A 362 -11.43 -35.79 -54.95
N PHE A 363 -11.98 -36.46 -53.92
CA PHE A 363 -12.20 -37.93 -53.87
C PHE A 363 -12.79 -38.41 -52.51
N LEU A 364 -14.01 -38.95 -52.59
CA LEU A 364 -14.66 -40.10 -51.91
C LEU A 364 -14.50 -40.43 -50.39
N GLU A 365 -15.68 -40.61 -49.77
CA GLU A 365 -16.17 -41.68 -48.86
C GLU A 365 -15.25 -42.25 -47.75
N ASP A 366 -15.65 -42.16 -46.48
CA ASP A 366 -16.45 -43.22 -45.81
C ASP A 366 -16.59 -43.00 -44.27
N GLY A 367 -17.75 -43.38 -43.71
CA GLY A 367 -17.84 -44.02 -42.38
C GLY A 367 -18.21 -43.19 -41.13
N LEU A 368 -19.52 -43.06 -40.86
CA LEU A 368 -20.10 -43.19 -39.50
C LEU A 368 -20.42 -44.70 -39.27
N PRO A 369 -20.65 -45.26 -38.04
CA PRO A 369 -21.38 -44.63 -36.91
C PRO A 369 -21.00 -45.07 -35.46
N ASP A 370 -21.74 -44.46 -34.51
CA ASP A 370 -22.25 -44.94 -33.21
C ASP A 370 -21.35 -45.26 -32.00
N GLY A 371 -21.78 -44.74 -30.84
CA GLY A 371 -21.31 -45.20 -29.52
C GLY A 371 -21.60 -44.25 -28.35
N GLN A 372 -22.82 -44.29 -27.81
CA GLN A 372 -23.21 -43.75 -26.50
C GLN A 372 -22.29 -44.22 -25.36
N MET A 373 -22.09 -43.38 -24.33
CA MET A 373 -22.33 -43.72 -22.90
C MET A 373 -22.04 -42.51 -22.00
N LEU A 374 -23.09 -42.05 -21.32
CA LEU A 374 -23.11 -41.03 -20.28
C LEU A 374 -22.91 -41.74 -18.94
N TYR A 375 -21.88 -41.39 -18.15
CA TYR A 375 -21.72 -41.88 -16.78
C TYR A 375 -22.06 -40.79 -15.77
N ASP A 376 -23.12 -41.06 -15.01
CA ASP A 376 -23.50 -40.45 -13.75
C ASP A 376 -22.99 -41.34 -12.60
N PHE A 377 -22.43 -40.77 -11.52
CA PHE A 377 -22.34 -41.40 -10.19
C PHE A 377 -22.02 -40.35 -9.11
N THR A 378 -23.08 -39.87 -8.47
CA THR A 378 -23.37 -39.78 -7.02
C THR A 378 -22.26 -39.66 -5.96
N GLU A 379 -22.61 -38.80 -4.98
CA GLU A 379 -22.14 -38.64 -3.60
C GLU A 379 -21.68 -39.90 -2.83
N GLY A 380 -20.73 -39.69 -1.90
CA GLY A 380 -20.39 -40.62 -0.83
C GLY A 380 -19.67 -39.93 0.34
N LYS A 381 -20.27 -40.00 1.53
CA LYS A 381 -19.81 -39.46 2.82
C LYS A 381 -18.66 -40.27 3.45
N GLY A 382 -17.72 -39.58 4.11
CA GLY A 382 -17.36 -39.80 5.54
C GLY A 382 -16.24 -40.77 5.96
N ALA A 383 -15.52 -40.34 7.01
CA ALA A 383 -14.56 -41.01 7.92
C ALA A 383 -13.15 -41.25 7.34
N VAL A 384 -12.03 -40.82 7.97
CA VAL A 384 -11.60 -40.84 9.39
C VAL A 384 -10.82 -39.58 9.77
#